data_AF-A0A258C6F2-F1
#
_entry.id   AF-A0A258C6F2-F1
#
_cell.length_a   1.000
_cell.length_b   1.000
_cell.length_c   1.000
_cell.angle_alpha   90.00
_cell.angle_beta   90.00
_cell.angle_gamma   90.00
#
_symmetry.space_group_name_H-M   'P 1'
#
loop_
_entity.id
_entity.type
_entity.pdbx_description
1 polymer ?
#
loop_
_entity_poly.entity_id
_entity_poly.type
_entity_poly.pdbx_seq_one_letter_code
_entity_poly.pdbx_strand_id
1 'polypeptide(L)'
;SKKKPLVIVTRKLPDAIETRVVAGGELSDRKGVNVPEAVLELSPLTEKDRRDLTFGLELGVDWVALSFVQRPQDIHEARELIGDRAFLMAKIEKPSAVQHLREIARLCDAIMVARGDLGVEVPAENVPRIQKNIVRTCRQLGRPVVVATQMLESMRFSPAPTRAEVTDVANAVAEGADAVMLSAETASGDYPLEAVSMMSKIIRQVESGPDFQAQLDVNRPSAEATLSDAISCAIRRISGILPVAVLVNYTESGRSSLRASRERPSTPILSLTPSIATARKLTVAWGVYSVLDAPMRDMEQVCANALELARAQGMASTGDTVIVTAGVPLGQPGSTNSLRIETLN
;
A
#
# COMPACT_ATOMS: atom_id res chain seq x y z
N SER A 1 -8.71 -14.61 -23.99
CA SER A 1 -9.34 -13.33 -23.61
C SER A 1 -10.79 -13.32 -24.11
N LYS A 2 -11.78 -13.56 -23.25
CA LYS A 2 -13.19 -13.39 -23.62
C LYS A 2 -13.46 -11.88 -23.69
N LYS A 3 -13.77 -11.34 -24.87
CA LYS A 3 -14.08 -9.91 -25.03
C LYS A 3 -15.34 -9.60 -24.20
N LYS A 4 -15.26 -8.62 -23.30
CA LYS A 4 -16.42 -8.13 -22.56
C LYS A 4 -17.32 -7.34 -23.53
N PRO A 5 -18.65 -7.54 -23.52
CA PRO A 5 -19.53 -6.80 -24.41
C PRO A 5 -19.54 -5.31 -24.06
N LEU A 6 -19.56 -4.46 -25.10
CA LEU A 6 -19.73 -3.01 -24.99
C LEU A 6 -21.07 -2.62 -25.60
N VAL A 7 -21.85 -1.83 -24.87
CA VAL A 7 -23.15 -1.34 -25.31
C VAL A 7 -23.25 0.17 -25.13
N ILE A 8 -24.08 0.81 -25.93
CA ILE A 8 -24.47 2.21 -25.75
C ILE A 8 -25.96 2.31 -25.45
N VAL A 9 -26.36 3.20 -24.56
CA VAL A 9 -27.77 3.45 -24.26
C VAL A 9 -28.41 4.19 -25.43
N THR A 10 -29.50 3.66 -25.98
CA THR A 10 -30.27 4.29 -27.05
C THR A 10 -31.55 4.91 -26.55
N ARG A 11 -32.15 4.36 -25.48
CA ARG A 11 -33.39 4.87 -24.89
C ARG A 11 -33.49 4.48 -23.42
N LYS A 12 -33.99 5.41 -22.59
CA LYS A 12 -34.41 5.13 -21.21
C LYS A 12 -35.91 4.83 -21.18
N LEU A 13 -36.28 3.72 -20.54
CA LEU A 13 -37.65 3.33 -20.24
C LEU A 13 -37.88 3.45 -18.72
N PRO A 14 -39.13 3.31 -18.21
CA PRO A 14 -39.40 3.42 -16.77
C PRO A 14 -38.64 2.41 -15.90
N ASP A 15 -38.52 1.17 -16.37
CA ASP A 15 -37.94 0.02 -15.67
C ASP A 15 -36.81 -0.68 -16.44
N ALA A 16 -36.40 -0.12 -17.58
CA ALA A 16 -35.38 -0.70 -18.45
C ALA A 16 -34.57 0.36 -19.20
N ILE A 17 -33.44 -0.08 -19.76
CA ILE A 17 -32.66 0.69 -20.74
C ILE A 17 -32.58 -0.12 -22.03
N GLU A 18 -32.89 0.51 -23.15
CA GLU A 18 -32.59 -0.06 -24.45
C GLU A 18 -31.14 0.30 -24.79
N THR A 19 -30.39 -0.70 -25.25
CA THR A 19 -28.99 -0.52 -25.61
C THR A 19 -28.71 -1.12 -26.98
N ARG A 20 -27.70 -0.57 -27.66
CA ARG A 20 -27.14 -1.12 -28.89
C ARG A 20 -25.75 -1.68 -28.60
N VAL A 21 -25.52 -2.93 -28.97
CA VAL A 21 -24.21 -3.57 -28.86
C VAL A 21 -23.24 -2.95 -29.87
N VAL A 22 -22.15 -2.39 -29.37
CA VAL A 22 -21.05 -1.81 -30.16
C VAL A 22 -19.93 -2.82 -30.35
N ALA A 23 -19.65 -3.62 -29.31
CA ALA A 23 -18.72 -4.75 -29.39
C ALA A 23 -19.35 -5.97 -28.71
N GLY A 24 -19.45 -7.08 -29.45
CA GLY A 24 -20.00 -8.33 -28.94
C GLY A 24 -19.06 -9.05 -27.96
N GLY A 25 -19.64 -9.91 -27.14
CA GLY A 25 -18.94 -10.68 -26.11
C GLY A 25 -19.85 -11.68 -25.44
N GLU A 26 -19.27 -12.62 -24.71
CA GLU A 26 -20.03 -13.58 -23.90
C GLU A 26 -20.41 -12.90 -22.58
N LEU A 27 -21.72 -12.87 -22.28
CA LEU A 27 -22.26 -12.43 -21.00
C LEU A 27 -22.70 -13.67 -20.22
N SER A 28 -22.32 -13.75 -18.95
CA SER A 28 -22.75 -14.81 -18.05
C SER A 28 -23.46 -14.20 -16.84
N ASP A 29 -24.04 -15.04 -16.00
CA ASP A 29 -24.79 -14.61 -14.83
C ASP A 29 -23.96 -13.76 -13.87
N ARG A 30 -24.62 -12.76 -13.26
CA ARG A 30 -24.09 -11.90 -12.19
C ARG A 30 -22.79 -11.16 -12.57
N LYS A 31 -22.58 -10.87 -13.86
CA LYS A 31 -21.49 -10.00 -14.30
C LYS A 31 -21.79 -8.55 -13.94
N GLY A 32 -20.77 -7.86 -13.42
CA GLY A 32 -20.85 -6.43 -13.12
C GLY A 32 -21.05 -5.60 -14.39
N VAL A 33 -21.73 -4.48 -14.25
CA VAL A 33 -21.92 -3.47 -15.31
C VAL A 33 -21.14 -2.23 -14.90
N ASN A 34 -20.28 -1.77 -15.80
CA ASN A 34 -19.56 -0.51 -15.66
C ASN A 34 -20.34 0.57 -16.43
N VAL A 35 -20.58 1.71 -15.80
CA VAL A 35 -21.22 2.88 -16.41
C VAL A 35 -20.22 4.04 -16.33
N PRO A 36 -19.30 4.16 -17.31
CA PRO A 36 -18.33 5.24 -17.34
C PRO A 36 -19.03 6.60 -17.30
N GLU A 37 -18.34 7.61 -16.75
CA GLU A 37 -18.79 9.02 -16.65
C GLU A 37 -19.95 9.30 -15.68
N ALA A 38 -20.74 8.29 -15.28
CA ALA A 38 -21.82 8.47 -14.32
C ALA A 38 -21.31 8.34 -12.87
N VAL A 39 -21.52 9.38 -12.06
CA VAL A 39 -21.45 9.26 -10.60
C VAL A 39 -22.79 8.71 -10.12
N LEU A 40 -22.78 7.49 -9.58
CA LEU A 40 -24.00 6.86 -9.09
C LEU A 40 -24.30 7.38 -7.69
N GLU A 41 -25.54 7.86 -7.47
CA GLU A 41 -26.06 8.27 -6.14
C GLU A 41 -26.42 7.05 -5.27
N LEU A 42 -25.50 6.09 -5.19
CA LEU A 42 -25.65 4.89 -4.38
C LEU A 42 -24.47 4.82 -3.42
N SER A 43 -24.72 4.38 -2.19
CA SER A 43 -23.62 4.00 -1.30
C SER A 43 -22.84 2.85 -1.96
N PRO A 44 -21.50 2.85 -1.92
CA PRO A 44 -20.72 1.72 -2.39
C PRO A 44 -20.88 0.49 -1.48
N LEU A 45 -21.48 0.64 -0.29
CA LEU A 45 -21.75 -0.44 0.65
C LEU A 45 -23.20 -0.93 0.49
N THR A 46 -23.34 -2.06 -0.21
CA THR A 46 -24.62 -2.78 -0.28
C THR A 46 -24.95 -3.45 1.05
N GLU A 47 -26.18 -3.93 1.20
CA GLU A 47 -26.57 -4.73 2.39
C GLU A 47 -25.69 -5.97 2.57
N LYS A 48 -25.28 -6.60 1.46
CA LYS A 48 -24.32 -7.70 1.52
C LYS A 48 -22.97 -7.24 2.07
N ASP A 49 -22.45 -6.12 1.57
CA ASP A 49 -21.14 -5.60 2.00
C ASP A 49 -21.13 -5.23 3.48
N ARG A 50 -22.24 -4.71 4.02
CA ARG A 50 -22.37 -4.43 5.46
C ARG A 50 -22.29 -5.69 6.31
N ARG A 51 -22.93 -6.78 5.88
CA ARG A 51 -22.85 -8.07 6.59
C ARG A 51 -21.44 -8.65 6.53
N ASP A 52 -20.81 -8.62 5.36
CA ASP A 52 -19.46 -9.13 5.16
C ASP A 52 -18.43 -8.29 5.94
N LEU A 53 -18.63 -6.97 6.00
CA LEU A 53 -17.83 -6.05 6.81
C LEU A 53 -17.93 -6.42 8.29
N THR A 54 -19.15 -6.57 8.81
CA THR A 54 -19.36 -6.98 10.22
C THR A 54 -18.66 -8.30 10.51
N PHE A 55 -18.85 -9.31 9.66
CA PHE A 55 -18.20 -10.61 9.79
C PHE A 55 -16.66 -10.50 9.78
N GLY A 56 -16.09 -9.73 8.85
CA GLY A 56 -14.64 -9.53 8.78
C GLY A 56 -14.08 -8.82 10.02
N LEU A 57 -14.79 -7.81 10.53
CA LEU A 57 -14.38 -7.09 11.74
C LEU A 57 -14.48 -7.96 13.00
N GLU A 58 -15.47 -8.86 13.10
CA GLU A 58 -15.57 -9.85 14.16
C GLU A 58 -14.44 -10.90 14.09
N LEU A 59 -14.00 -11.27 12.89
CA LEU A 59 -12.85 -12.14 12.68
C LEU A 59 -11.51 -11.47 13.05
N GLY A 60 -11.49 -10.14 13.14
CA GLY A 60 -10.29 -9.35 13.47
C GLY A 60 -9.36 -9.11 12.29
N VAL A 61 -9.92 -8.87 11.08
CA VAL A 61 -9.12 -8.47 9.92
C VAL A 61 -8.39 -7.14 10.19
N ASP A 62 -7.13 -7.05 9.76
CA ASP A 62 -6.31 -5.85 10.00
C ASP A 62 -6.65 -4.71 9.02
N TRP A 63 -7.14 -5.06 7.83
CA TRP A 63 -7.43 -4.14 6.72
C TRP A 63 -8.80 -4.43 6.11
N VAL A 64 -9.50 -3.35 5.73
CA VAL A 64 -10.72 -3.36 4.92
C VAL A 64 -10.45 -2.52 3.66
N ALA A 65 -10.63 -3.12 2.48
CA ALA A 65 -10.49 -2.42 1.21
C ALA A 65 -11.87 -2.09 0.61
N LEU A 66 -12.21 -0.81 0.50
CA LEU A 66 -13.48 -0.34 -0.04
C LEU A 66 -13.40 -0.22 -1.57
N SER A 67 -14.26 -0.95 -2.28
CA SER A 67 -14.35 -0.93 -3.75
C SER A 67 -15.24 0.20 -4.25
N PHE A 68 -15.05 0.61 -5.51
CA PHE A 68 -15.89 1.60 -6.19
C PHE A 68 -16.07 2.92 -5.45
N VAL A 69 -15.05 3.36 -4.70
CA VAL A 69 -15.03 4.69 -4.09
C VAL A 69 -15.21 5.74 -5.20
N GLN A 70 -16.07 6.72 -4.95
CA GLN A 70 -16.32 7.83 -5.88
C GLN A 70 -16.00 9.18 -5.24
N ARG A 71 -16.20 9.32 -3.93
CA ARG A 71 -16.14 10.61 -3.22
C ARG A 71 -15.70 10.47 -1.76
N PRO A 72 -15.25 11.56 -1.11
CA PRO A 72 -14.82 11.54 0.30
C PRO A 72 -15.87 11.00 1.28
N GLN A 73 -17.16 11.23 1.01
CA GLN A 73 -18.27 10.79 1.86
C GLN A 73 -18.33 9.26 1.98
N ASP A 74 -17.95 8.53 0.93
CA ASP A 74 -17.91 7.06 0.94
C ASP A 74 -16.88 6.55 1.97
N ILE A 75 -15.78 7.28 2.16
CA ILE A 75 -14.75 6.97 3.15
C ILE A 75 -15.23 7.26 4.57
N HIS A 76 -15.96 8.37 4.75
CA HIS A 76 -16.57 8.68 6.05
C HIS A 76 -17.57 7.60 6.47
N GLU A 77 -18.47 7.19 5.56
CA GLU A 77 -19.42 6.13 5.82
C GLU A 77 -18.73 4.81 6.23
N ALA A 78 -17.72 4.37 5.48
CA ALA A 78 -16.98 3.17 5.82
C ALA A 78 -16.21 3.30 7.15
N ARG A 79 -15.64 4.48 7.42
CA ARG A 79 -14.92 4.75 8.68
C ARG A 79 -15.83 4.65 9.89
N GLU A 80 -17.05 5.18 9.81
CA GLU A 80 -18.04 5.10 10.89
C GLU A 80 -18.39 3.65 11.25
N LEU A 81 -18.48 2.77 10.26
CA LEU A 81 -18.77 1.35 10.46
C LEU A 81 -17.56 0.56 10.99
N ILE A 82 -16.37 0.88 10.50
CA ILE A 82 -15.12 0.18 10.87
C ILE A 82 -14.67 0.56 12.28
N GLY A 83 -14.67 1.85 12.61
CA GLY A 83 -14.07 2.39 13.82
C GLY A 83 -12.55 2.22 13.84
N ASP A 84 -12.01 1.79 14.98
CA ASP A 84 -10.58 1.52 15.21
C ASP A 84 -10.17 0.05 14.96
N ARG A 85 -11.15 -0.81 14.65
CA ARG A 85 -10.99 -2.26 14.51
C ARG A 85 -10.07 -2.66 13.35
N ALA A 86 -10.09 -1.93 12.24
CA ALA A 86 -9.27 -2.20 11.06
C ALA A 86 -8.81 -0.91 10.37
N PHE A 87 -7.76 -0.99 9.56
CA PHE A 87 -7.35 0.08 8.66
C PHE A 87 -8.18 0.09 7.38
N LEU A 88 -8.47 1.27 6.86
CA LEU A 88 -9.29 1.48 5.66
C LEU A 88 -8.41 1.82 4.46
N MET A 89 -8.52 1.00 3.42
CA MET A 89 -7.89 1.21 2.13
C MET A 89 -8.93 1.54 1.06
N ALA A 90 -8.79 2.66 0.35
CA ALA A 90 -9.68 2.96 -0.77
C ALA A 90 -9.12 2.39 -2.08
N LYS A 91 -9.96 1.68 -2.83
CA LYS A 91 -9.64 1.22 -4.18
C LYS A 91 -10.03 2.30 -5.18
N ILE A 92 -9.02 2.83 -5.89
CA ILE A 92 -9.21 3.87 -6.90
C ILE A 92 -9.49 3.19 -8.24
N GLU A 93 -10.78 3.09 -8.54
CA GLU A 93 -11.34 2.36 -9.70
C GLU A 93 -12.23 3.26 -10.55
N LYS A 94 -12.70 4.38 -10.00
CA LYS A 94 -13.64 5.29 -10.65
C LYS A 94 -12.94 6.60 -11.05
N PRO A 95 -13.32 7.21 -12.20
CA PRO A 95 -12.77 8.50 -12.62
C PRO A 95 -13.02 9.61 -11.59
N SER A 96 -14.18 9.58 -10.91
CA SER A 96 -14.53 10.51 -9.83
C SER A 96 -13.57 10.41 -8.63
N ALA A 97 -13.16 9.20 -8.23
CA ALA A 97 -12.16 9.03 -7.18
C ALA A 97 -10.77 9.56 -7.58
N VAL A 98 -10.42 9.50 -8.87
CA VAL A 98 -9.18 10.13 -9.36
C VAL A 98 -9.25 11.66 -9.22
N GLN A 99 -10.42 12.27 -9.44
CA GLN A 99 -10.63 13.71 -9.26
C GLN A 99 -10.53 14.12 -7.78
N HIS A 100 -11.07 13.31 -6.86
CA HIS A 100 -11.03 13.53 -5.41
C HIS A 100 -9.85 12.87 -4.69
N LEU A 101 -8.82 12.43 -5.43
CA LEU A 101 -7.75 11.58 -4.93
C LEU A 101 -7.10 12.10 -3.64
N ARG A 102 -6.76 13.40 -3.60
CA ARG A 102 -6.09 14.01 -2.43
C ARG A 102 -6.96 13.98 -1.17
N GLU A 103 -8.26 14.24 -1.31
CA GLU A 103 -9.20 14.25 -0.19
C GLU A 103 -9.43 12.83 0.33
N ILE A 104 -9.68 11.89 -0.59
CA ILE A 104 -9.83 10.46 -0.28
C ILE A 104 -8.58 9.92 0.43
N ALA A 105 -7.38 10.18 -0.10
CA ALA A 105 -6.12 9.72 0.49
C ALA A 105 -5.84 10.31 1.88
N ARG A 106 -6.33 11.52 2.20
CA ARG A 106 -6.20 12.06 3.56
C ARG A 106 -7.09 11.32 4.58
N LEU A 107 -8.25 10.84 4.15
CA LEU A 107 -9.25 10.16 4.99
C LEU A 107 -8.98 8.65 5.16
N CYS A 108 -8.20 8.06 4.25
CA CYS A 108 -7.84 6.64 4.27
C CYS A 108 -6.52 6.38 4.98
N ASP A 109 -6.30 5.13 5.38
CA ASP A 109 -5.01 4.67 5.91
C ASP A 109 -4.06 4.27 4.79
N ALA A 110 -4.58 3.75 3.67
CA ALA A 110 -3.85 3.43 2.44
C ALA A 110 -4.71 3.58 1.19
N ILE A 111 -4.09 3.49 0.03
CA ILE A 111 -4.76 3.51 -1.29
C ILE A 111 -4.36 2.27 -2.10
N MET A 112 -5.31 1.73 -2.86
CA MET A 112 -5.04 0.72 -3.89
C MET A 112 -5.32 1.29 -5.29
N VAL A 113 -4.34 1.17 -6.19
CA VAL A 113 -4.53 1.42 -7.63
C VAL A 113 -5.09 0.13 -8.25
N ALA A 114 -6.41 0.07 -8.45
CA ALA A 114 -7.08 -1.11 -8.98
C ALA A 114 -7.28 -0.99 -10.50
N ARG A 115 -6.23 -1.37 -11.23
CA ARG A 115 -6.05 -1.10 -12.66
C ARG A 115 -7.05 -1.81 -13.56
N GLY A 116 -7.51 -3.00 -13.16
CA GLY A 116 -8.44 -3.82 -13.92
C GLY A 116 -9.80 -3.13 -14.09
N ASP A 117 -10.36 -2.60 -13.01
CA ASP A 117 -11.62 -1.84 -13.05
C ASP A 117 -11.38 -0.42 -13.58
N LEU A 118 -10.32 0.25 -13.14
CA LEU A 118 -9.99 1.60 -13.61
C LEU A 118 -9.81 1.64 -15.14
N GLY A 119 -9.12 0.67 -15.73
CA GLY A 119 -8.88 0.59 -17.18
C GLY A 119 -10.12 0.25 -18.02
N VAL A 120 -11.24 -0.11 -17.39
CA VAL A 120 -12.56 -0.19 -18.06
C VAL A 120 -13.27 1.16 -18.00
N GLU A 121 -13.04 1.95 -16.96
CA GLU A 121 -13.73 3.20 -16.67
C GLU A 121 -13.03 4.44 -17.28
N VAL A 122 -11.76 4.33 -17.65
CA VAL A 122 -10.99 5.37 -18.36
C VAL A 122 -10.29 4.78 -19.59
N PRO A 123 -9.90 5.60 -20.59
CA PRO A 123 -9.07 5.13 -21.70
C PRO A 123 -7.80 4.45 -21.19
N ALA A 124 -7.48 3.26 -21.71
CA ALA A 124 -6.42 2.41 -21.18
C ALA A 124 -5.04 3.12 -21.16
N GLU A 125 -4.77 3.95 -22.16
CA GLU A 125 -3.56 4.77 -22.28
C GLU A 125 -3.41 5.80 -21.15
N ASN A 126 -4.49 6.16 -20.45
CA ASN A 126 -4.44 7.07 -19.30
C ASN A 126 -4.05 6.36 -18.00
N VAL A 127 -4.24 5.05 -17.89
CA VAL A 127 -4.01 4.29 -16.64
C VAL A 127 -2.59 4.46 -16.11
N PRO A 128 -1.51 4.34 -16.93
CA PRO A 128 -0.15 4.55 -16.43
C PRO A 128 0.08 5.93 -15.83
N ARG A 129 -0.49 6.98 -16.44
CA ARG A 129 -0.39 8.36 -15.93
C ARG A 129 -1.14 8.51 -14.60
N ILE A 130 -2.32 7.91 -14.49
CA ILE A 130 -3.14 7.96 -13.28
C ILE A 130 -2.46 7.20 -12.13
N GLN A 131 -1.93 6.01 -12.39
CA GLN A 131 -1.14 5.25 -11.40
C GLN A 131 0.01 6.10 -10.83
N LYS A 132 0.84 6.69 -11.69
CA LYS A 132 1.94 7.57 -11.27
C LYS A 132 1.46 8.72 -10.38
N ASN A 133 0.33 9.33 -10.73
CA ASN A 133 -0.25 10.41 -9.93
C ASN A 133 -0.75 9.92 -8.56
N ILE A 134 -1.38 8.74 -8.51
CA ILE A 134 -1.84 8.11 -7.25
C ILE A 134 -0.65 7.80 -6.36
N VAL A 135 0.35 7.09 -6.87
CA VAL A 135 1.56 6.72 -6.11
C VAL A 135 2.27 7.97 -5.58
N ARG A 136 2.49 8.98 -6.42
CA ARG A 136 3.09 10.26 -6.01
C ARG A 136 2.28 10.94 -4.90
N THR A 137 0.96 11.02 -5.05
CA THR A 137 0.08 11.66 -4.06
C THR A 137 0.13 10.93 -2.72
N CYS A 138 0.10 9.59 -2.74
CA CYS A 138 0.16 8.77 -1.53
C CYS A 138 1.50 8.94 -0.81
N ARG A 139 2.62 8.90 -1.56
CA ARG A 139 3.95 9.18 -1.00
C ARG A 139 4.03 10.57 -0.37
N GLN A 140 3.50 11.60 -1.03
CA GLN A 140 3.47 12.96 -0.49
C GLN A 140 2.70 13.05 0.84
N LEU A 141 1.60 12.31 0.96
CA LEU A 141 0.76 12.28 2.16
C LEU A 141 1.23 11.28 3.22
N GLY A 142 2.26 10.46 2.93
CA GLY A 142 2.69 9.37 3.82
C GLY A 142 1.66 8.26 3.98
N ARG A 143 0.89 7.99 2.92
CA ARG A 143 -0.07 6.89 2.86
C ARG A 143 0.54 5.74 2.07
N PRO A 144 0.55 4.50 2.59
CA PRO A 144 0.92 3.35 1.79
C PRO A 144 0.05 3.24 0.54
N VAL A 145 0.67 2.83 -0.57
CA VAL A 145 -0.02 2.61 -1.84
C VAL A 145 0.27 1.22 -2.41
N VAL A 146 -0.79 0.51 -2.75
CA VAL A 146 -0.74 -0.82 -3.36
C VAL A 146 -1.07 -0.70 -4.84
N VAL A 147 -0.22 -1.22 -5.73
CA VAL A 147 -0.54 -1.33 -7.16
C VAL A 147 -1.08 -2.73 -7.43
N ALA A 148 -2.30 -2.82 -7.95
CA ALA A 148 -3.07 -4.05 -8.01
C ALA A 148 -3.57 -4.39 -9.42
N THR A 149 -3.82 -5.69 -9.61
CA THR A 149 -4.38 -6.35 -10.81
C THR A 149 -3.47 -6.28 -12.04
N GLN A 150 -3.53 -7.29 -12.91
CA GLN A 150 -2.76 -7.36 -14.16
C GLN A 150 -1.23 -7.23 -13.99
N MET A 151 -0.70 -7.61 -12.82
CA MET A 151 0.74 -7.51 -12.56
C MET A 151 1.49 -8.65 -13.25
N LEU A 152 1.02 -9.90 -13.08
CA LEU A 152 1.58 -11.11 -13.70
C LEU A 152 0.45 -12.00 -14.24
N GLU A 153 -0.58 -11.41 -14.85
CA GLU A 153 -1.84 -12.08 -15.24
C GLU A 153 -1.63 -13.36 -16.05
N SER A 154 -0.66 -13.37 -16.98
CA SER A 154 -0.36 -14.55 -17.80
C SER A 154 0.10 -15.74 -16.96
N MET A 155 0.66 -15.50 -15.77
CA MET A 155 1.12 -16.55 -14.87
C MET A 155 -0.01 -17.35 -14.22
N ARG A 156 -1.27 -16.97 -14.43
CA ARG A 156 -2.41 -17.84 -14.13
C ARG A 156 -2.37 -19.14 -14.91
N PHE A 157 -1.84 -19.12 -16.14
CA PHE A 157 -1.87 -20.25 -17.07
C PHE A 157 -0.48 -20.60 -17.61
N SER A 158 0.56 -19.89 -17.16
CA SER A 158 1.94 -20.06 -17.62
C SER A 158 2.91 -20.01 -16.43
N PRO A 159 3.96 -20.84 -16.40
CA PRO A 159 4.96 -20.78 -15.33
C PRO A 159 5.88 -19.56 -15.44
N ALA A 160 5.79 -18.77 -16.51
CA ALA A 160 6.59 -17.58 -16.74
C ALA A 160 5.75 -16.42 -17.27
N PRO A 161 6.04 -15.16 -16.86
CA PRO A 161 5.32 -14.00 -17.34
C PRO A 161 5.83 -13.53 -18.70
N THR A 162 5.09 -12.62 -19.31
CA THR A 162 5.55 -11.86 -20.48
C THR A 162 6.58 -10.80 -20.07
N ARG A 163 7.40 -10.34 -21.02
CA ARG A 163 8.33 -9.22 -20.80
C ARG A 163 7.62 -7.91 -20.47
N ALA A 164 6.40 -7.73 -20.96
CA ALA A 164 5.59 -6.55 -20.67
C ALA A 164 5.16 -6.53 -19.19
N GLU A 165 4.70 -7.66 -18.65
CA GLU A 165 4.34 -7.81 -17.24
C GLU A 165 5.54 -7.60 -16.31
N VAL A 166 6.71 -8.16 -16.67
CA VAL A 166 7.96 -7.91 -15.91
C VAL A 166 8.28 -6.42 -15.85
N THR A 167 8.18 -5.72 -16.98
CA THR A 167 8.41 -4.28 -17.07
C THR A 167 7.36 -3.49 -16.26
N ASP A 168 6.11 -3.93 -16.27
CA ASP A 168 5.02 -3.28 -15.56
C ASP A 168 5.18 -3.36 -14.03
N VAL A 169 5.51 -4.55 -13.51
CA VAL A 169 5.89 -4.73 -12.11
C VAL A 169 7.09 -3.85 -11.75
N ALA A 170 8.13 -3.87 -12.59
CA ALA A 170 9.34 -3.11 -12.35
C ALA A 170 9.08 -1.60 -12.27
N ASN A 171 8.22 -1.07 -13.15
CA ASN A 171 7.82 0.33 -13.15
C ASN A 171 7.02 0.70 -11.90
N ALA A 172 6.08 -0.15 -11.45
CA ALA A 172 5.32 0.11 -10.23
C ALA A 172 6.25 0.23 -9.00
N VAL A 173 7.28 -0.62 -8.91
CA VAL A 173 8.30 -0.57 -7.86
C VAL A 173 9.15 0.70 -7.98
N ALA A 174 9.65 1.03 -9.18
CA ALA A 174 10.46 2.22 -9.43
C ALA A 174 9.70 3.54 -9.18
N GLU A 175 8.39 3.56 -9.40
CA GLU A 175 7.50 4.68 -9.07
C GLU A 175 7.36 4.89 -7.54
N GLY A 176 7.71 3.87 -6.76
CA GLY A 176 7.71 3.87 -5.31
C GLY A 176 6.42 3.34 -4.71
N ALA A 177 5.75 2.37 -5.33
CA ALA A 177 4.68 1.63 -4.68
C ALA A 177 5.15 1.00 -3.37
N ASP A 178 4.29 0.95 -2.35
CA ASP A 178 4.61 0.28 -1.09
C ASP A 178 4.46 -1.23 -1.20
N ALA A 179 3.44 -1.67 -1.95
CA ALA A 179 3.22 -3.06 -2.27
C ALA A 179 2.68 -3.24 -3.69
N VAL A 180 2.87 -4.45 -4.22
CA VAL A 180 2.28 -4.92 -5.48
C VAL A 180 1.43 -6.15 -5.19
N MET A 181 0.29 -6.28 -5.87
CA MET A 181 -0.72 -7.29 -5.53
C MET A 181 -0.94 -8.29 -6.67
N LEU A 182 -0.82 -9.57 -6.33
CA LEU A 182 -1.31 -10.68 -7.15
C LEU A 182 -2.79 -10.93 -6.82
N SER A 183 -3.60 -11.17 -7.84
CA SER A 183 -5.05 -11.37 -7.74
C SER A 183 -5.42 -12.80 -8.11
N ALA A 184 -5.84 -13.04 -9.34
CA ALA A 184 -6.22 -14.37 -9.80
C ALA A 184 -5.02 -15.30 -10.00
N GLU A 185 -3.81 -14.74 -10.13
CA GLU A 185 -2.54 -15.46 -10.20
C GLU A 185 -2.36 -16.41 -9.01
N THR A 186 -2.73 -15.97 -7.80
CA THR A 186 -2.60 -16.78 -6.57
C THR A 186 -3.93 -17.36 -6.10
N ALA A 187 -5.04 -16.66 -6.32
CA ALA A 187 -6.35 -17.12 -5.84
C ALA A 187 -6.91 -18.32 -6.60
N SER A 188 -6.62 -18.41 -7.91
CA SER A 188 -7.20 -19.45 -8.77
C SER A 188 -6.33 -19.77 -9.99
N GLY A 189 -5.02 -19.47 -9.93
CA GLY A 189 -4.07 -19.71 -11.01
C GLY A 189 -3.39 -21.07 -10.86
N ASP A 190 -2.84 -21.57 -11.96
CA ASP A 190 -2.15 -22.86 -12.01
C ASP A 190 -0.72 -22.79 -11.43
N TYR A 191 -0.13 -21.59 -11.34
CA TYR A 191 1.26 -21.35 -10.90
C TYR A 191 1.38 -20.29 -9.78
N PRO A 192 0.69 -20.45 -8.65
CA PRO A 192 0.62 -19.44 -7.59
C PRO A 192 1.98 -19.20 -6.89
N LEU A 193 2.77 -20.27 -6.69
CA LEU A 193 4.08 -20.17 -6.02
C LEU A 193 5.11 -19.47 -6.92
N GLU A 194 5.10 -19.79 -8.21
CA GLU A 194 5.95 -19.20 -9.23
C GLU A 194 5.61 -17.72 -9.41
N ALA A 195 4.33 -17.34 -9.39
CA ALA A 195 3.90 -15.95 -9.49
C ALA A 195 4.46 -15.12 -8.32
N VAL A 196 4.34 -15.60 -7.08
CA VAL A 196 4.90 -14.91 -5.89
C VAL A 196 6.43 -14.83 -5.99
N SER A 197 7.08 -15.94 -6.35
CA SER A 197 8.54 -16.01 -6.49
C SER A 197 9.07 -15.06 -7.57
N MET A 198 8.37 -14.97 -8.71
CA MET A 198 8.70 -14.08 -9.81
C MET A 198 8.51 -12.62 -9.41
N MET A 199 7.38 -12.28 -8.77
CA MET A 199 7.13 -10.94 -8.22
C MET A 199 8.28 -10.50 -7.31
N SER A 200 8.68 -11.37 -6.37
CA SER A 200 9.79 -11.09 -5.45
C SER A 200 11.12 -10.88 -6.17
N LYS A 201 11.43 -11.69 -7.19
CA LYS A 201 12.65 -11.54 -8.00
C LYS A 201 12.68 -10.19 -8.72
N ILE A 202 11.57 -9.77 -9.32
CA ILE A 202 11.49 -8.49 -10.04
C ILE A 202 11.70 -7.32 -9.05
N ILE A 203 11.01 -7.34 -7.91
CA ILE A 203 11.14 -6.29 -6.87
C ILE A 203 12.61 -6.15 -6.45
N ARG A 204 13.26 -7.26 -6.05
CA ARG A 204 14.66 -7.25 -5.61
C ARG A 204 15.61 -6.76 -6.69
N GLN A 205 15.37 -7.14 -7.96
CA GLN A 205 16.18 -6.69 -9.07
C GLN A 205 16.10 -5.17 -9.27
N VAL A 206 14.92 -4.58 -9.11
CA VAL A 206 14.73 -3.13 -9.21
C VAL A 206 15.35 -2.41 -8.02
N GLU A 207 15.08 -2.86 -6.79
CA GLU A 207 15.56 -2.21 -5.56
C GLU A 207 17.08 -2.26 -5.41
N SER A 208 17.74 -3.29 -5.96
CA SER A 208 19.21 -3.41 -6.00
C SER A 208 19.88 -2.57 -7.10
N GLY A 209 19.09 -1.92 -7.97
CA GLY A 209 19.59 -1.11 -9.07
C GLY A 209 20.23 0.20 -8.59
N PRO A 210 21.33 0.66 -9.21
CA PRO A 210 22.05 1.86 -8.77
C PRO A 210 21.20 3.14 -8.83
N ASP A 211 20.25 3.20 -9.77
CA ASP A 211 19.42 4.39 -9.99
C ASP A 211 18.14 4.42 -9.13
N PHE A 212 17.84 3.34 -8.39
CA PHE A 212 16.56 3.22 -7.68
C PHE A 212 16.34 4.36 -6.69
N GLN A 213 17.33 4.65 -5.84
CA GLN A 213 17.25 5.75 -4.88
C GLN A 213 17.15 7.12 -5.56
N ALA A 214 17.94 7.35 -6.61
CA ALA A 214 17.90 8.60 -7.37
C ALA A 214 16.52 8.84 -8.01
N GLN A 215 15.87 7.80 -8.54
CA GLN A 215 14.53 7.89 -9.12
C GLN A 215 13.47 8.21 -8.05
N LEU A 216 13.58 7.62 -6.86
CA LEU A 216 12.68 7.90 -5.75
C LEU A 216 12.82 9.34 -5.22
N ASP A 217 14.02 9.89 -5.27
CA ASP A 217 14.35 11.25 -4.85
C ASP A 217 13.76 12.34 -5.77
N VAL A 218 13.59 12.07 -7.07
CA VAL A 218 12.98 13.02 -8.03
C VAL A 218 11.60 13.52 -7.56
N ASN A 219 10.82 12.64 -6.93
CA ASN A 219 9.47 12.95 -6.46
C ASN A 219 9.39 12.90 -4.93
N ARG A 220 10.49 13.24 -4.25
CA ARG A 220 10.55 13.17 -2.80
C ARG A 220 9.45 14.04 -2.15
N PRO A 221 8.75 13.52 -1.13
CA PRO A 221 7.82 14.31 -0.34
C PRO A 221 8.52 15.52 0.28
N SER A 222 7.85 16.68 0.28
CA SER A 222 8.29 17.81 1.09
C SER A 222 8.08 17.48 2.56
N ALA A 223 9.09 17.76 3.39
CA ALA A 223 8.98 17.58 4.83
C ALA A 223 8.00 18.60 5.41
N GLU A 224 7.10 18.13 6.28
CA GLU A 224 6.27 19.00 7.11
C GLU A 224 7.08 19.49 8.32
N ALA A 225 6.75 20.65 8.88
CA ALA A 225 7.41 21.19 10.07
C ALA A 225 6.97 20.46 11.36
N THR A 226 7.24 19.15 11.43
CA THR A 226 6.92 18.27 12.57
C THR A 226 8.18 17.56 13.07
N LEU A 227 8.20 17.18 14.35
CA LEU A 227 9.33 16.46 14.95
C LEU A 227 9.61 15.13 14.22
N SER A 228 8.56 14.37 13.90
CA SER A 228 8.70 13.09 13.20
C SER A 228 9.33 13.28 11.82
N ASP A 229 8.91 14.28 11.05
CA ASP A 229 9.46 14.53 9.71
C ASP A 229 10.91 15.03 9.79
N ALA A 230 11.24 15.85 10.78
CA ALA A 230 12.60 16.30 11.03
C ALA A 230 13.53 15.12 11.36
N ILE A 231 13.09 14.21 12.24
CA ILE A 231 13.84 12.99 12.58
C ILE A 231 13.97 12.08 11.35
N SER A 232 12.90 11.83 10.61
CA SER A 232 12.97 11.00 9.39
C SER A 232 13.92 11.59 8.33
N CYS A 233 13.95 12.93 8.19
CA CYS A 233 14.93 13.61 7.35
C CYS A 233 16.37 13.43 7.86
N ALA A 234 16.58 13.50 9.18
CA ALA A 234 17.88 13.29 9.80
C ALA A 234 18.37 11.85 9.57
N ILE A 235 17.52 10.84 9.78
CA ILE A 235 17.84 9.42 9.53
C ILE A 235 18.36 9.24 8.11
N ARG A 236 17.63 9.72 7.11
CA ARG A 236 18.04 9.60 5.70
C ARG A 236 19.40 10.24 5.46
N ARG A 237 19.67 11.40 6.06
CA ARG A 237 20.98 12.06 5.92
C ARG A 237 22.09 11.25 6.59
N ILE A 238 21.83 10.69 7.78
CA ILE A 238 22.77 9.85 8.51
C ILE A 238 23.07 8.56 7.72
N SER A 239 22.05 7.88 7.20
CA SER A 239 22.20 6.66 6.36
C SER A 239 22.97 6.91 5.06
N GLY A 240 23.01 8.14 4.55
CA GLY A 240 23.83 8.51 3.40
C GLY A 240 25.28 8.86 3.75
N ILE A 241 25.61 9.02 5.04
CA ILE A 241 26.95 9.38 5.53
C ILE A 241 27.63 8.17 6.19
N LEU A 242 26.87 7.41 6.97
CA LEU A 242 27.34 6.24 7.72
C LEU A 242 26.82 4.95 7.07
N PRO A 243 27.58 3.85 7.10
CA PRO A 243 27.11 2.53 6.70
C PRO A 243 26.15 1.97 7.77
N VAL A 244 24.90 2.42 7.74
CA VAL A 244 23.87 1.98 8.69
C VAL A 244 23.29 0.65 8.24
N ALA A 245 23.41 -0.38 9.08
CA ALA A 245 22.90 -1.73 8.79
C ALA A 245 21.38 -1.81 8.89
N VAL A 246 20.78 -1.20 9.93
CA VAL A 246 19.33 -1.20 10.13
C VAL A 246 18.85 0.05 10.88
N LEU A 247 17.67 0.53 10.51
CA LEU A 247 16.91 1.52 11.27
C LEU A 247 15.90 0.78 12.15
N VAL A 248 16.02 0.91 13.46
CA VAL A 248 15.08 0.34 14.42
C VAL A 248 14.14 1.43 14.94
N ASN A 249 12.84 1.24 14.76
CA ASN A 249 11.81 2.13 15.25
C ASN A 249 10.97 1.42 16.31
N TYR A 250 11.02 1.88 17.55
CA TYR A 250 10.06 1.46 18.57
C TYR A 250 8.76 2.28 18.44
N THR A 251 7.62 1.60 18.28
CA THR A 251 6.35 2.26 17.96
C THR A 251 5.13 1.54 18.54
N GLU A 252 4.20 2.30 19.12
CA GLU A 252 2.92 1.79 19.62
C GLU A 252 1.87 1.66 18.50
N SER A 253 1.78 2.70 17.65
CA SER A 253 0.73 2.82 16.62
C SER A 253 1.23 2.57 15.19
N GLY A 254 2.55 2.40 15.01
CA GLY A 254 3.15 2.21 13.69
C GLY A 254 3.44 3.50 12.91
N ARG A 255 2.93 4.65 13.37
CA ARG A 255 3.08 5.95 12.67
C ARG A 255 4.53 6.31 12.36
N SER A 256 5.45 6.04 13.28
CA SER A 256 6.88 6.34 13.13
C SER A 256 7.51 5.47 12.03
N SER A 257 7.14 4.19 11.98
CA SER A 257 7.57 3.26 10.93
C SER A 257 6.99 3.61 9.57
N LEU A 258 5.72 4.03 9.50
CA LEU A 258 5.12 4.56 8.26
C LEU A 258 5.82 5.82 7.76
N ARG A 259 6.18 6.74 8.67
CA ARG A 259 6.93 7.97 8.33
C ARG A 259 8.34 7.66 7.83
N ALA A 260 9.04 6.73 8.48
CA ALA A 260 10.34 6.28 8.01
C ALA A 260 10.23 5.58 6.64
N SER A 261 9.26 4.69 6.45
CA SER A 261 8.99 4.01 5.18
C SER A 261 8.75 5.00 4.04
N ARG A 262 7.98 6.07 4.28
CA ARG A 262 7.71 7.15 3.31
C ARG A 262 8.98 7.79 2.76
N GLU A 263 10.02 7.96 3.58
CA GLU A 263 11.30 8.55 3.16
C GLU A 263 12.15 7.62 2.29
N ARG A 264 11.78 6.35 2.17
CA ARG A 264 12.48 5.31 1.39
C ARG A 264 13.99 5.23 1.70
N PRO A 265 14.38 5.12 2.99
CA PRO A 265 15.79 5.00 3.35
C PRO A 265 16.46 3.82 2.63
N SER A 266 17.74 3.94 2.31
CA SER A 266 18.55 2.85 1.73
C SER A 266 18.80 1.70 2.70
N THR A 267 18.42 1.88 3.96
CA THR A 267 18.60 0.95 5.07
C THR A 267 17.24 0.31 5.40
N PRO A 268 17.17 -1.00 5.68
CA PRO A 268 15.93 -1.66 6.09
C PRO A 268 15.39 -1.10 7.41
N ILE A 269 14.07 -1.20 7.60
CA ILE A 269 13.39 -0.68 8.79
C ILE A 269 12.90 -1.85 9.65
N LEU A 270 13.43 -2.00 10.86
CA LEU A 270 12.94 -2.92 11.88
C LEU A 270 11.98 -2.17 12.81
N SER A 271 10.68 -2.49 12.73
CA SER A 271 9.64 -1.89 13.55
C SER A 271 9.37 -2.76 14.78
N LEU A 272 9.77 -2.31 15.96
CA LEU A 272 9.48 -2.95 17.23
C LEU A 272 8.18 -2.41 17.81
N THR A 273 7.26 -3.29 18.20
CA THR A 273 5.97 -2.88 18.75
C THR A 273 5.42 -3.90 19.74
N PRO A 274 4.74 -3.48 20.81
CA PRO A 274 4.02 -4.39 21.69
C PRO A 274 2.63 -4.80 21.19
N SER A 275 2.19 -4.22 20.07
CA SER A 275 0.87 -4.47 19.50
C SER A 275 0.96 -5.37 18.26
N ILE A 276 0.43 -6.59 18.37
CA ILE A 276 0.34 -7.50 17.22
C ILE A 276 -0.51 -6.90 16.09
N ALA A 277 -1.56 -6.14 16.43
CA ALA A 277 -2.39 -5.45 15.45
C ALA A 277 -1.57 -4.39 14.70
N THR A 278 -0.71 -3.65 15.40
CA THR A 278 0.21 -2.68 14.77
C THR A 278 1.19 -3.39 13.84
N ALA A 279 1.83 -4.46 14.30
CA ALA A 279 2.77 -5.23 13.50
C ALA A 279 2.15 -5.75 12.20
N ARG A 280 0.93 -6.30 12.28
CA ARG A 280 0.18 -6.80 11.11
C ARG A 280 -0.22 -5.67 10.16
N LYS A 281 -0.71 -4.55 10.67
CA LYS A 281 -1.09 -3.39 9.86
C LYS A 281 0.09 -2.81 9.07
N LEU A 282 1.30 -2.84 9.62
CA LEU A 282 2.51 -2.33 8.97
C LEU A 282 3.04 -3.17 7.81
N THR A 283 2.56 -4.41 7.62
CA THR A 283 3.06 -5.33 6.57
C THR A 283 2.88 -4.82 5.14
N VAL A 284 1.97 -3.86 4.91
CA VAL A 284 1.73 -3.23 3.60
C VAL A 284 2.73 -2.09 3.32
N ALA A 285 3.42 -1.57 4.35
CA ALA A 285 4.33 -0.45 4.20
C ALA A 285 5.68 -0.88 3.63
N TRP A 286 6.24 -0.08 2.73
CA TRP A 286 7.52 -0.39 2.08
C TRP A 286 8.67 -0.55 3.09
N GLY A 287 9.48 -1.59 2.93
CA GLY A 287 10.74 -1.76 3.65
C GLY A 287 10.62 -1.96 5.17
N VAL A 288 9.40 -2.15 5.69
CA VAL A 288 9.15 -2.36 7.13
C VAL A 288 9.09 -3.84 7.45
N TYR A 289 9.97 -4.29 8.34
CA TYR A 289 9.93 -5.60 8.98
C TYR A 289 9.47 -5.42 10.43
N SER A 290 8.31 -5.97 10.79
CA SER A 290 7.75 -5.78 12.13
C SER A 290 8.05 -6.97 13.05
N VAL A 291 8.48 -6.67 14.27
CA VAL A 291 8.70 -7.65 15.33
C VAL A 291 7.86 -7.26 16.54
N LEU A 292 7.09 -8.24 17.05
CA LEU A 292 6.36 -8.12 18.30
C LEU A 292 7.35 -8.25 19.46
N ASP A 293 7.37 -7.26 20.35
CA ASP A 293 8.22 -7.27 21.55
C ASP A 293 7.44 -6.79 22.78
N ALA A 294 7.94 -7.04 23.99
CA ALA A 294 7.30 -6.56 25.21
C ALA A 294 7.35 -5.01 25.30
N PRO A 295 6.38 -4.38 25.99
CA PRO A 295 6.44 -2.94 26.27
C PRO A 295 7.73 -2.57 27.01
N MET A 296 8.38 -1.50 26.56
CA MET A 296 9.64 -1.02 27.12
C MET A 296 9.43 0.19 28.04
N ARG A 297 10.32 0.37 29.02
CA ARG A 297 10.17 1.38 30.09
C ARG A 297 10.95 2.66 29.84
N ASP A 298 12.10 2.55 29.18
CA ASP A 298 12.99 3.66 28.90
C ASP A 298 13.78 3.45 27.59
N MET A 299 14.49 4.49 27.18
CA MET A 299 15.28 4.46 25.94
C MET A 299 16.47 3.50 26.01
N GLU A 300 16.99 3.20 27.20
CA GLU A 300 18.13 2.28 27.38
C GLU A 300 17.69 0.85 27.08
N GLN A 301 16.53 0.44 27.59
CA GLN A 301 15.89 -0.82 27.24
C GLN A 301 15.58 -0.90 25.75
N VAL A 302 15.07 0.19 25.15
CA VAL A 302 14.81 0.25 23.70
C VAL A 302 16.09 0.00 22.89
N CYS A 303 17.20 0.65 23.24
CA CYS A 303 18.47 0.42 22.55
C CYS A 303 18.98 -1.02 22.72
N ALA A 304 18.95 -1.56 23.94
CA ALA A 304 19.43 -2.92 24.22
C ALA A 304 18.64 -3.96 23.41
N ASN A 305 17.30 -3.91 23.46
CA ASN A 305 16.43 -4.82 22.70
C ASN A 305 16.57 -4.60 21.19
N ALA A 306 16.74 -3.36 20.74
CA ALA A 306 16.95 -3.05 19.33
C ALA A 306 18.19 -3.75 18.75
N LEU A 307 19.31 -3.72 19.47
CA LEU A 307 20.54 -4.39 19.05
C LEU A 307 20.40 -5.91 19.07
N GLU A 308 19.81 -6.47 20.14
CA GLU A 308 19.58 -7.90 20.25
C GLU A 308 18.70 -8.42 19.11
N LEU A 309 17.56 -7.76 18.87
CA LEU A 309 16.63 -8.17 17.83
C LEU A 309 17.18 -7.92 16.43
N ALA A 310 17.91 -6.82 16.19
CA ALA A 310 18.59 -6.61 14.92
C ALA A 310 19.56 -7.75 14.58
N ARG A 311 20.31 -8.23 15.58
CA ARG A 311 21.18 -9.41 15.44
C ARG A 311 20.39 -10.69 15.22
N ALA A 312 19.35 -10.93 16.03
CA ALA A 312 18.54 -12.14 15.96
C ALA A 312 17.81 -12.29 14.62
N GLN A 313 17.40 -11.17 14.00
CA GLN A 313 16.78 -11.14 12.68
C GLN A 313 17.80 -11.17 11.52
N GLY A 314 19.10 -11.21 11.82
CA GLY A 314 20.17 -11.21 10.81
C GLY A 314 20.28 -9.88 10.04
N MET A 315 19.80 -8.78 10.63
CA MET A 315 19.80 -7.44 10.00
C MET A 315 21.03 -6.61 10.41
N ALA A 316 21.77 -7.02 11.44
CA ALA A 316 23.02 -6.38 11.86
C ALA A 316 23.98 -7.41 12.48
N SER A 317 25.28 -7.16 12.36
CA SER A 317 26.39 -7.94 12.91
C SER A 317 27.26 -7.10 13.85
N THR A 318 28.11 -7.75 14.65
CA THR A 318 29.05 -7.04 15.54
C THR A 318 29.93 -6.08 14.74
N GLY A 319 30.00 -4.83 15.17
CA GLY A 319 30.66 -3.71 14.51
C GLY A 319 29.73 -2.83 13.67
N ASP A 320 28.52 -3.28 13.35
CA ASP A 320 27.59 -2.53 12.52
C ASP A 320 26.98 -1.33 13.25
N THR A 321 26.70 -0.26 12.49
CA THR A 321 25.98 0.92 12.98
C THR A 321 24.48 0.70 12.88
N VAL A 322 23.77 0.96 13.97
CA VAL A 322 22.30 0.85 14.09
C VAL A 322 21.73 2.21 14.49
N ILE A 323 20.68 2.66 13.80
CA ILE A 323 19.92 3.85 14.23
C ILE A 323 18.71 3.38 15.00
N VAL A 324 18.47 3.95 16.18
CA VAL A 324 17.31 3.65 17.02
C VAL A 324 16.46 4.90 17.19
N THR A 325 15.15 4.81 16.94
CA THR A 325 14.21 5.91 17.21
C THR A 325 13.05 5.46 18.09
N ALA A 326 12.60 6.39 18.93
CA ALA A 326 11.46 6.20 19.83
C ALA A 326 10.80 7.55 20.17
N GLY A 327 9.61 7.48 20.77
CA GLY A 327 8.97 8.62 21.42
C GLY A 327 9.11 8.52 22.93
N VAL A 328 9.65 9.57 23.56
CA VAL A 328 9.84 9.65 25.01
C VAL A 328 8.95 10.78 25.55
N PRO A 329 8.07 10.51 26.54
CA PRO A 329 7.87 9.25 27.25
C PRO A 329 7.28 8.13 26.38
N LEU A 330 7.69 6.89 26.64
CA LEU A 330 7.21 5.70 25.93
C LEU A 330 5.72 5.44 26.22
N GLY A 331 5.07 4.64 25.36
CA GLY A 331 3.65 4.32 25.49
C GLY A 331 2.69 5.40 24.99
N GLN A 332 3.19 6.54 24.50
CA GLN A 332 2.37 7.62 23.94
C GLN A 332 2.43 7.64 22.40
N PRO A 333 1.33 7.33 21.69
CA PRO A 333 1.31 7.40 20.24
C PRO A 333 1.64 8.80 19.70
N GLY A 334 2.46 8.87 18.63
CA GLY A 334 2.78 10.12 17.93
C GLY A 334 3.84 11.01 18.58
N SER A 335 4.53 10.52 19.62
CA SER A 335 5.50 11.28 20.41
C SER A 335 6.96 11.13 19.95
N THR A 336 7.24 10.56 18.77
CA THR A 336 8.62 10.32 18.29
C THR A 336 9.47 11.59 18.30
N ASN A 337 10.47 11.61 19.19
CA ASN A 337 11.29 12.78 19.49
C ASN A 337 12.76 12.40 19.85
N SER A 338 13.12 11.11 19.80
CA SER A 338 14.46 10.61 20.12
C SER A 338 15.07 9.87 18.94
N LEU A 339 16.37 10.09 18.73
CA LEU A 339 17.22 9.36 17.79
C LEU A 339 18.55 9.05 18.48
N ARG A 340 19.00 7.80 18.40
CA ARG A 340 20.32 7.35 18.84
C ARG A 340 21.03 6.61 17.71
N ILE A 341 22.35 6.74 17.66
CA ILE A 341 23.24 5.99 16.79
C ILE A 341 24.04 5.07 17.71
N GLU A 342 23.90 3.77 17.53
CA GLU A 342 24.52 2.74 18.35
C GLU A 342 25.44 1.89 17.47
N THR A 343 26.44 1.27 18.10
CA THR A 343 27.26 0.23 17.47
C THR A 343 26.91 -1.10 18.10
N LEU A 344 26.65 -2.11 17.28
CA LEU A 344 26.37 -3.45 17.77
C LEU A 344 27.66 -4.10 18.28
N ASN A 345 27.73 -4.43 19.56
CA ASN A 345 28.94 -4.98 20.20
C ASN A 345 29.10 -6.51 20.03
#